data_AF-B6AMZ1-F1
#
_entry.id   AF-B6AMZ1-F1
#
_cell.length_a   1.000
_cell.length_b   1.000
_cell.length_c   1.000
_cell.angle_alpha   90.00
_cell.angle_beta   90.00
_cell.angle_gamma   90.00
#
_symmetry.space_group_name_H-M   'P 1'
#
loop_
_entity.id
_entity.type
_entity.pdbx_description
1 polymer ?
#
loop_
_entity_poly.entity_id
_entity_poly.type
_entity_poly.pdbx_seq_one_letter_code
_entity_poly.pdbx_strand_id
1 'polypeptide(L)'
;MAAAMIAVIGHPARFRNGRDMSAYLGLVPSQHTSGDKIRLGKITKRGDSELRSLLVEGARAAILAAEKTGSGKMKDGKLRAWILALKARKESNNKVAVAVANKMVRTAYALWMKETSWRATA
;
A
#
# COMPACT_ATOMS: atom_id res chain seq x y z
N MET A 1 -8.61 -8.75 3.46
CA MET A 1 -8.02 -7.40 3.61
C MET A 1 -9.06 -6.31 3.81
N ALA A 2 -10.03 -6.08 2.90
CA ALA A 2 -10.95 -4.94 3.02
C ALA A 2 -11.77 -4.94 4.33
N ALA A 3 -12.42 -6.07 4.67
CA ALA A 3 -13.14 -6.21 5.94
C ALA A 3 -12.23 -6.02 7.17
N ALA A 4 -11.01 -6.57 7.14
CA ALA A 4 -10.02 -6.40 8.20
C ALA A 4 -9.56 -4.94 8.35
N MET A 5 -9.42 -4.19 7.24
CA MET A 5 -9.15 -2.76 7.30
C MET A 5 -10.29 -2.03 8.01
N ILE A 6 -11.54 -2.31 7.66
CA ILE A 6 -12.72 -1.70 8.30
C ILE A 6 -12.73 -2.02 9.81
N ALA A 7 -12.48 -3.27 10.19
CA ALA A 7 -12.47 -3.68 11.59
C ALA A 7 -11.36 -2.99 12.41
N VAL A 8 -10.13 -2.91 11.90
CA VAL A 8 -8.98 -2.34 12.64
C VAL A 8 -8.97 -0.81 12.62
N ILE A 9 -9.48 -0.21 11.55
CA ILE A 9 -9.41 1.24 11.32
C ILE A 9 -10.68 1.95 11.77
N GLY A 10 -11.84 1.30 11.66
CA GLY A 10 -13.13 1.93 11.89
C GLY A 10 -13.37 3.03 10.87
N HIS A 11 -13.30 4.29 11.30
CA HIS A 11 -13.56 5.44 10.44
C HIS A 11 -12.27 6.05 9.85
N PRO A 12 -12.16 6.22 8.51
CA PRO A 12 -10.93 6.73 7.87
C PRO A 12 -10.62 8.18 8.25
N ALA A 13 -11.63 9.00 8.56
CA ALA A 13 -11.45 10.41 8.92
C ALA A 13 -10.69 10.63 10.24
N ARG A 14 -10.43 9.57 11.03
CA ARG A 14 -9.55 9.65 12.20
C ARG A 14 -8.10 9.97 11.83
N PHE A 15 -7.71 9.73 10.58
CA PHE A 15 -6.38 10.02 10.05
C PHE A 15 -6.40 11.30 9.23
N ARG A 16 -5.37 12.12 9.40
CA ARG A 16 -5.25 13.41 8.68
C ARG A 16 -5.09 13.24 7.18
N ASN A 17 -4.47 12.14 6.76
CA ASN A 17 -4.27 11.77 5.36
C ASN A 17 -3.91 10.27 5.25
N GLY A 18 -3.84 9.77 4.02
CA GLY A 18 -3.51 8.36 3.77
C GLY A 18 -2.07 7.97 4.17
N ARG A 19 -1.15 8.93 4.32
CA ARG A 19 0.22 8.66 4.81
C ARG A 19 0.21 8.36 6.31
N ASP A 20 -0.64 9.05 7.05
CA ASP A 20 -0.88 8.86 8.49
C ASP A 20 -1.49 7.46 8.74
N MET A 21 -2.46 7.05 7.92
CA MET A 21 -3.02 5.69 7.92
C MET A 21 -1.98 4.63 7.58
N SER A 22 -1.15 4.83 6.53
CA SER A 22 -0.07 3.91 6.20
C SER A 22 0.98 3.78 7.32
N ALA A 23 1.30 4.88 8.01
CA ALA A 23 2.22 4.88 9.13
C ALA A 23 1.63 4.10 10.33
N TYR A 24 0.34 4.29 10.62
CA TYR A 24 -0.38 3.54 11.64
C TYR A 24 -0.37 2.03 11.38
N LEU A 25 -0.49 1.61 10.11
CA LEU A 25 -0.45 0.21 9.69
C LEU A 25 0.99 -0.37 9.60
N GLY A 26 2.01 0.42 9.96
CA GLY A 26 3.39 -0.03 9.94
C GLY A 26 3.94 -0.30 8.54
N LEU A 27 3.47 0.42 7.51
CA LEU A 27 3.91 0.29 6.12
C LEU A 27 4.91 1.38 5.69
N VAL A 28 5.32 2.24 6.61
CA VAL A 28 6.25 3.34 6.38
C VAL A 28 7.52 3.10 7.24
N PRO A 29 8.74 3.35 6.72
CA PRO A 29 9.94 3.29 7.54
C PRO A 29 9.88 4.31 8.68
N SER A 30 10.50 4.01 9.83
CA SER A 30 10.68 5.00 10.88
C SER A 30 11.49 6.18 10.36
N GLN A 31 11.17 7.39 10.81
CA GLN A 31 11.95 8.57 10.47
C GLN A 31 12.53 9.15 11.76
N HIS A 32 13.84 9.31 11.78
CA HIS A 32 14.56 10.05 12.82
C HIS A 32 15.19 11.26 12.14
N THR A 33 14.80 12.45 12.57
CA THR A 33 15.31 13.71 12.03
C THR A 33 15.81 14.54 13.19
N SER A 34 17.07 14.97 13.12
CA SER A 34 17.66 15.93 14.05
C SER A 34 18.41 16.98 13.23
N GLY A 35 18.12 18.27 13.47
CA GLY A 35 18.61 19.37 12.63
C GLY A 35 18.29 19.16 11.14
N ASP A 36 19.28 19.37 10.28
CA ASP A 36 19.15 19.27 8.80
C ASP A 36 19.26 17.84 8.24
N LYS A 37 19.37 16.81 9.08
CA LYS A 37 19.60 15.42 8.63
C LYS A 37 18.36 14.56 8.80
N ILE A 38 17.79 14.13 7.67
CA ILE A 38 16.69 13.14 7.64
C ILE A 38 17.29 11.73 7.52
N ARG A 39 17.02 10.87 8.50
CA ARG A 39 17.39 9.45 8.46
C ARG A 39 16.14 8.57 8.47
N LEU A 40 15.99 7.76 7.42
CA LEU A 40 14.97 6.72 7.37
C LEU A 40 15.53 5.43 7.99
N GLY A 41 14.81 4.87 8.96
CA GLY A 41 15.14 3.64 9.65
C GLY A 41 14.29 2.44 9.19
N LYS A 42 14.24 1.42 10.04
CA LYS A 42 13.49 0.18 9.76
C LYS A 42 11.98 0.43 9.84
N ILE A 43 11.21 -0.45 9.21
CA ILE A 43 9.77 -0.54 9.45
C ILE A 43 9.55 -0.84 10.93
N THR A 44 8.78 0.01 11.61
CA THR A 44 8.56 -0.07 13.06
C THR A 44 7.80 -1.33 13.48
N LYS A 45 7.09 -1.97 12.54
CA LYS A 45 6.16 -3.09 12.76
C LYS A 45 5.04 -2.81 13.76
N ARG A 46 4.86 -1.54 14.17
CA ARG A 46 3.77 -1.08 15.03
C ARG A 46 2.44 -1.20 14.29
N GLY A 47 1.36 -1.33 15.05
CA GLY A 47 0.01 -1.59 14.55
C GLY A 47 -0.31 -3.08 14.48
N ASP A 48 -1.44 -3.39 13.86
CA ASP A 48 -1.96 -4.75 13.75
C ASP A 48 -1.09 -5.63 12.83
N SER A 49 -0.54 -6.71 13.38
CA SER A 49 0.34 -7.62 12.64
C SER A 49 -0.39 -8.45 11.60
N GLU A 50 -1.63 -8.83 11.88
CA GLU A 50 -2.43 -9.66 10.98
C GLU A 50 -2.85 -8.85 9.75
N LEU A 51 -3.36 -7.64 9.96
CA LEU A 51 -3.71 -6.73 8.88
C LEU A 51 -2.47 -6.38 8.04
N ARG A 52 -1.32 -6.15 8.67
CA ARG A 52 -0.06 -5.93 7.93
C ARG A 52 0.34 -7.14 7.08
N SER A 53 0.18 -8.36 7.59
CA SER A 53 0.43 -9.59 6.82
C SER A 53 -0.54 -9.71 5.64
N LEU A 54 -1.84 -9.51 5.87
CA LEU A 54 -2.88 -9.52 4.82
C LEU A 54 -2.61 -8.47 3.73
N LEU A 55 -2.13 -7.29 4.12
CA LEU A 55 -1.75 -6.22 3.20
C LEU A 55 -0.57 -6.62 2.31
N VAL A 56 0.45 -7.25 2.91
CA VAL A 56 1.64 -7.73 2.18
C VAL A 56 1.30 -8.92 1.28
N GLU A 57 0.42 -9.82 1.72
CA GLU A 57 -0.07 -10.93 0.89
C GLU A 57 -0.89 -10.42 -0.30
N GLY A 58 -1.80 -9.47 -0.08
CA GLY A 58 -2.53 -8.80 -1.17
C GLY A 58 -1.60 -8.10 -2.15
N ALA A 59 -0.53 -7.47 -1.65
CA ALA A 59 0.50 -6.86 -2.49
C ALA A 59 1.28 -7.91 -3.31
N ARG A 60 1.63 -9.06 -2.72
CA ARG A 60 2.27 -10.18 -3.45
C ARG A 60 1.37 -10.72 -4.55
N ALA A 61 0.06 -10.86 -4.29
CA ALA A 61 -0.91 -11.25 -5.31
C ALA A 61 -0.98 -10.24 -6.46
N ALA A 62 -0.97 -8.94 -6.15
CA ALA A 62 -0.93 -7.87 -7.16
C ALA A 62 0.36 -7.89 -7.99
N ILE A 63 1.50 -8.18 -7.36
CA ILE A 63 2.78 -8.35 -8.06
C ILE A 63 2.72 -9.56 -9.00
N LEU A 64 2.28 -10.71 -8.52
CA LEU A 64 2.11 -11.92 -9.35
C LEU A 64 1.17 -11.67 -10.51
N ALA A 65 0.07 -10.95 -10.29
CA ALA A 65 -0.86 -10.56 -11.35
C ALA A 65 -0.20 -9.65 -12.40
N ALA A 66 0.63 -8.69 -11.98
CA ALA A 66 1.37 -7.80 -12.86
C ALA A 66 2.39 -8.54 -13.74
N GLU A 67 3.01 -9.60 -13.21
CA GLU A 67 4.01 -10.42 -13.91
C GLU A 67 3.37 -11.42 -14.87
N LYS A 68 2.28 -12.09 -14.45
CA LYS A 68 1.63 -13.13 -15.27
C LYS A 68 0.84 -12.57 -16.45
N THR A 69 0.50 -11.27 -16.45
CA THR A 69 -0.35 -10.70 -17.50
C THR A 69 0.45 -10.20 -18.70
N GLY A 70 0.41 -10.99 -19.79
CA GLY A 70 0.40 -10.50 -21.17
C GLY A 70 -1.03 -10.20 -21.69
N SER A 71 -2.07 -10.46 -20.89
CA SER A 71 -3.47 -10.51 -21.35
C SER A 71 -4.47 -10.10 -20.25
N GLY A 72 -5.14 -8.95 -20.45
CA GLY A 72 -6.51 -8.65 -20.01
C GLY A 72 -6.91 -8.56 -18.52
N LYS A 73 -6.25 -9.23 -17.56
CA LYS A 73 -6.76 -9.31 -16.16
C LYS A 73 -6.47 -8.09 -15.28
N MET A 74 -5.43 -7.31 -15.59
CA MET A 74 -5.22 -5.99 -14.99
C MET A 74 -5.44 -4.94 -16.08
N LYS A 75 -6.67 -4.42 -16.18
CA LYS A 75 -6.99 -3.27 -17.03
C LYS A 75 -6.36 -2.02 -16.40
N ASP A 76 -5.09 -1.75 -16.70
CA ASP A 76 -4.49 -0.41 -16.81
C ASP A 76 -2.96 -0.41 -16.66
N GLY A 77 -2.30 0.26 -17.61
CA GLY A 77 -0.86 0.24 -17.80
C GLY A 77 -0.04 0.94 -16.71
N LYS A 78 -0.60 1.87 -15.93
CA LYS A 78 0.21 2.71 -15.00
C LYS A 78 0.58 1.98 -13.71
N LEU A 79 -0.34 1.28 -13.06
CA LEU A 79 -0.02 0.52 -11.84
C LEU A 79 0.88 -0.67 -12.18
N ARG A 80 0.56 -1.40 -13.24
CA ARG A 80 1.38 -2.51 -13.75
C ARG A 80 2.79 -2.03 -14.10
N ALA A 81 2.93 -0.99 -14.92
CA ALA A 81 4.23 -0.44 -15.28
C ALA A 81 5.02 0.02 -14.05
N TRP A 82 4.36 0.63 -13.06
CA TRP A 82 5.02 1.04 -11.82
C TRP A 82 5.52 -0.16 -11.00
N ILE A 83 4.74 -1.25 -10.90
CA ILE A 83 5.16 -2.48 -10.22
C ILE A 83 6.36 -3.12 -10.95
N LEU A 84 6.28 -3.24 -12.27
CA LEU A 84 7.35 -3.83 -13.08
C LEU A 84 8.63 -2.97 -13.01
N ALA A 85 8.50 -1.64 -13.02
CA ALA A 85 9.62 -0.72 -12.85
C ALA A 85 10.27 -0.84 -11.47
N LEU A 86 9.49 -1.06 -10.40
CA LEU A 86 10.03 -1.33 -9.07
C LEU A 86 10.84 -2.63 -9.04
N LYS A 87 10.34 -3.70 -9.67
CA LYS A 87 11.09 -4.96 -9.77
C LYS A 87 12.36 -4.81 -10.61
N ALA A 88 12.30 -4.05 -11.70
CA ALA A 88 13.45 -3.79 -12.58
C ALA A 88 14.61 -3.08 -11.87
N ARG A 89 14.33 -2.31 -10.81
CA ARG A 89 15.36 -1.64 -9.97
C ARG A 89 16.15 -2.60 -9.07
N LYS A 90 15.98 -3.93 -9.23
CA LYS A 90 16.63 -4.97 -8.40
C LYS A 90 16.38 -4.82 -6.89
N GLU A 91 15.25 -4.20 -6.52
CA GLU A 91 14.84 -4.16 -5.12
C GLU A 91 14.41 -5.54 -4.65
N SER A 92 14.63 -5.84 -3.36
CA SER A 92 14.20 -7.12 -2.81
C SER A 92 12.68 -7.28 -2.89
N ASN A 93 12.21 -8.51 -3.11
CA ASN A 93 10.77 -8.81 -3.25
C ASN A 93 9.95 -8.28 -2.06
N ASN A 94 10.50 -8.31 -0.85
CA ASN A 94 9.85 -7.78 0.35
C ASN A 94 9.72 -6.25 0.31
N LYS A 95 10.72 -5.52 -0.18
CA LYS A 95 10.61 -4.06 -0.35
C LYS A 95 9.58 -3.70 -1.40
N VAL A 96 9.53 -4.43 -2.51
CA VAL A 96 8.52 -4.23 -3.56
C VAL A 96 7.12 -4.51 -3.00
N ALA A 97 6.94 -5.62 -2.28
CA ALA A 97 5.66 -5.96 -1.65
C ALA A 97 5.20 -4.89 -0.65
N VAL A 98 6.09 -4.37 0.20
CA VAL A 98 5.75 -3.28 1.13
C VAL A 98 5.42 -1.99 0.38
N ALA A 99 6.14 -1.65 -0.68
CA ALA A 99 5.86 -0.46 -1.48
C ALA A 99 4.48 -0.54 -2.15
N VAL A 100 4.14 -1.71 -2.71
CA VAL A 100 2.82 -1.98 -3.30
C VAL A 100 1.72 -1.92 -2.23
N ALA A 101 1.92 -2.56 -1.07
CA ALA A 101 0.98 -2.51 0.05
C ALA A 101 0.73 -1.06 0.51
N ASN A 102 1.79 -0.26 0.67
CA ASN A 102 1.67 1.16 1.04
C ASN A 102 0.87 1.95 -0.01
N LYS A 103 1.09 1.69 -1.30
CA LYS A 103 0.29 2.31 -2.37
C LYS A 103 -1.18 1.89 -2.28
N MET A 104 -1.47 0.61 -2.08
CA MET A 104 -2.83 0.09 -1.92
C MET A 104 -3.57 0.75 -0.76
N VAL A 105 -2.93 0.91 0.41
CA VAL A 105 -3.52 1.60 1.57
C VAL A 105 -3.82 3.05 1.26
N ARG A 106 -2.90 3.77 0.61
CA ARG A 106 -3.12 5.18 0.27
C ARG A 106 -4.25 5.36 -0.75
N THR A 107 -4.36 4.45 -1.72
CA THR A 107 -5.48 4.42 -2.66
C THR A 107 -6.79 4.09 -1.94
N ALA A 108 -6.79 3.07 -1.07
CA ALA A 108 -7.96 2.69 -0.28
C ALA A 108 -8.44 3.85 0.60
N TYR A 109 -7.53 4.55 1.28
CA TYR A 109 -7.85 5.76 2.04
C TYR A 109 -8.53 6.83 1.18
N ALA A 110 -7.96 7.12 0.00
CA ALA A 110 -8.50 8.14 -0.88
C ALA A 110 -9.89 7.77 -1.42
N LEU A 111 -10.12 6.49 -1.71
CA LEU A 111 -11.44 5.99 -2.12
C LEU A 111 -12.45 6.06 -0.97
N TRP A 112 -12.01 5.67 0.24
CA TRP A 112 -12.85 5.62 1.42
C TRP A 112 -13.25 7.02 1.92
N MET A 113 -12.32 7.99 1.88
CA MET A 113 -12.61 9.38 2.24
C MET A 113 -13.50 10.12 1.24
N LYS A 114 -13.51 9.70 -0.03
CA LYS A 114 -14.25 10.39 -1.09
C LYS A 114 -15.70 9.90 -1.26
N GLU A 115 -16.15 8.92 -0.46
CA GLU A 115 -17.47 8.23 -0.61
C GLU A 115 -17.86 7.99 -2.09
N THR A 116 -16.87 7.77 -2.95
CA THR A 116 -17.14 7.74 -4.37
C THR A 116 -17.70 6.36 -4.68
N SER A 117 -19.01 6.32 -4.91
CA SER A 117 -19.65 5.18 -5.55
C SER A 117 -18.83 4.80 -6.77
N TRP A 118 -18.36 3.56 -6.81
CA TRP A 118 -17.66 3.02 -7.97
C TRP A 118 -18.61 3.12 -9.17
N ARG A 119 -18.43 4.15 -10.00
CA ARG A 119 -19.03 4.20 -11.33
C ARG A 119 -18.10 3.44 -12.26
N ALA A 120 -18.40 2.16 -12.45
CA ALA A 120 -17.97 1.49 -13.67
C ALA A 120 -18.64 2.27 -14.82
N THR A 121 -17.87 3.07 -15.54
CA THR A 121 -18.30 3.58 -16.84
C THR A 121 -18.50 2.37 -17.75
N ALA A 122 -19.75 2.21 -18.21
CA ALA A 122 -20.17 1.26 -19.22
C ALA A 122 -19.40 1.46 -20.54
#